data_AF-A0A6A6CQU5-F1
#
_entry.id   AF-A0A6A6CQU5-F1
#
_cell.length_a   1.000
_cell.length_b   1.000
_cell.length_c   1.000
_cell.angle_alpha   90.00
_cell.angle_beta   90.00
_cell.angle_gamma   90.00
#
_symmetry.space_group_name_H-M   'P 1'
#
loop_
_entity.id
_entity.type
_entity.pdbx_description
1 polymer ?
#
loop_
_entity_poly.entity_id
_entity_poly.type
_entity_poly.pdbx_seq_one_letter_code
_entity_poly.pdbx_strand_id
1 'polypeptide(L)'
;MSDPASQPNAPTDGAQNVPKQASEKSVAKEVEKKMPPKVKGLLATPDRIILRLNKLLAAPGGLSTFLSTFNYTLYLLAHLDAKAAPLKAQLYLFLNRNATLPKVTPAVPAETSAIQNLGSMLGTARTTLRLFGLFPMYAWARQLAQGPKPGQDQVLYATSVAQCALYIVFQACENVALLTEAKILPAGLTERWTQKYGGKATSIYLTAYRAWLLGFSCDFVRLLREAQLERNKRIHRSSAEKYDLSTRDQDSKTDAKWFAELIVPFAWFPVGYHFSALNEGGFPGFNMGLMGLCGLVAGWSKTKALWESTADV
;
A
#
# COMPACT_ATOMS: atom_id res chain seq x y z
N MET A 1 -31.62 -17.94 -11.38
CA MET A 1 -31.16 -19.09 -12.18
C MET A 1 -29.85 -18.66 -12.82
N SER A 2 -28.74 -19.15 -12.29
CA SER A 2 -27.40 -18.59 -12.53
C SER A 2 -26.59 -19.59 -13.34
N ASP A 3 -26.11 -19.15 -14.49
CA ASP A 3 -25.32 -19.92 -15.45
C ASP A 3 -23.92 -20.28 -14.88
N PRO A 4 -23.43 -21.53 -15.00
CA PRO A 4 -22.22 -22.01 -14.32
C PRO A 4 -20.92 -21.79 -15.11
N ALA A 5 -20.82 -20.70 -15.89
CA ALA A 5 -19.70 -20.45 -16.80
C ALA A 5 -18.64 -19.44 -16.31
N SER A 6 -18.61 -19.07 -15.03
CA SER A 6 -17.69 -18.04 -14.50
C SER A 6 -16.78 -18.52 -13.35
N GLN A 7 -16.11 -19.66 -13.51
CA GLN A 7 -14.99 -20.04 -12.63
C GLN A 7 -13.72 -20.30 -13.46
N PRO A 8 -12.67 -19.47 -13.33
CA PRO A 8 -11.35 -19.81 -13.85
C PRO A 8 -10.69 -20.84 -12.91
N ASN A 9 -10.68 -22.11 -13.32
CA ASN A 9 -9.86 -23.22 -12.82
C ASN A 9 -9.67 -23.35 -11.30
N ALA A 10 -10.78 -23.43 -10.55
CA ALA A 10 -10.84 -24.31 -9.39
C ALA A 10 -11.18 -25.73 -9.89
N PRO A 11 -10.67 -26.82 -9.29
CA PRO A 11 -11.11 -28.17 -9.66
C PRO A 11 -12.63 -28.26 -9.48
N THR A 12 -13.34 -28.43 -10.60
CA THR A 12 -14.79 -28.58 -10.64
C THR A 12 -15.22 -29.86 -9.94
N ASP A 13 -16.38 -29.80 -9.27
CA ASP A 13 -17.08 -30.89 -8.57
C ASP A 13 -17.27 -32.16 -9.42
N GLY A 14 -16.20 -32.95 -9.56
CA GLY A 14 -16.20 -34.34 -10.00
C GLY A 14 -16.05 -35.33 -8.84
N ALA A 15 -16.13 -34.87 -7.59
CA ALA A 15 -15.83 -35.66 -6.40
C ALA A 15 -17.05 -36.32 -5.73
N GLN A 16 -18.13 -36.62 -6.48
CA GLN A 16 -19.28 -37.32 -5.91
C GLN A 16 -19.44 -38.79 -6.30
N ASN A 17 -18.52 -39.37 -7.08
CA ASN A 17 -18.44 -40.83 -7.22
C ASN A 17 -16.99 -41.30 -7.47
N VAL A 18 -16.10 -41.03 -6.53
CA VAL A 18 -14.82 -41.76 -6.46
C VAL A 18 -15.08 -43.01 -5.59
N PRO A 19 -14.88 -44.24 -6.11
CA PRO A 19 -14.94 -45.44 -5.29
C PRO A 19 -14.00 -45.23 -4.11
N LYS A 20 -14.46 -45.52 -2.87
CA LYS A 20 -13.66 -45.43 -1.63
C LYS A 20 -12.22 -45.87 -1.90
N GLN A 21 -11.34 -44.90 -2.13
CA GLN A 21 -9.96 -45.18 -2.49
C GLN A 21 -9.30 -45.83 -1.28
N ALA A 22 -8.67 -46.96 -1.57
CA ALA A 22 -7.74 -47.62 -0.69
C ALA A 22 -6.82 -46.60 -0.02
N SER A 23 -6.47 -46.86 1.24
CA SER A 23 -5.45 -46.17 2.03
C SER A 23 -4.20 -45.83 1.20
N GLU A 24 -4.20 -44.69 0.51
CA GLU A 24 -2.99 -44.10 -0.02
C GLU A 24 -2.24 -43.55 1.19
N LYS A 25 -1.21 -44.29 1.62
CA LYS A 25 -0.20 -43.79 2.53
C LYS A 25 0.34 -42.50 1.91
N SER A 26 -0.10 -41.36 2.44
CA SER A 26 0.34 -40.06 1.97
C SER A 26 1.86 -40.03 1.99
N VAL A 27 2.47 -39.98 0.80
CA VAL A 27 3.93 -39.92 0.62
C VAL A 27 4.52 -38.77 1.45
N ALA A 28 3.76 -37.68 1.62
CA ALA A 28 4.10 -36.57 2.50
C ALA A 28 4.32 -37.00 3.96
N LYS A 29 3.42 -37.82 4.53
CA LYS A 29 3.56 -38.34 5.91
C LYS A 29 4.74 -39.30 6.07
N GLU A 30 5.07 -40.06 5.04
CA GLU A 30 6.18 -41.02 5.08
C GLU A 30 7.54 -40.34 4.88
N VAL A 31 7.61 -39.31 4.03
CA VAL A 31 8.76 -38.42 3.87
C VAL A 31 8.99 -37.60 5.13
N GLU A 32 7.93 -37.05 5.73
CA GLU A 32 8.00 -36.34 7.01
C GLU A 32 8.53 -37.26 8.12
N LYS A 33 8.12 -38.53 8.17
CA LYS A 33 8.65 -39.48 9.17
C LYS A 33 10.13 -39.80 8.99
N LYS A 34 10.66 -39.71 7.77
CA LYS A 34 12.06 -40.03 7.43
C LYS A 34 13.00 -38.82 7.41
N MET A 35 12.49 -37.59 7.55
CA MET A 35 13.32 -36.38 7.47
C MET A 35 14.09 -36.09 8.78
N PRO A 36 15.39 -35.75 8.68
CA PRO A 36 16.17 -35.32 9.84
C PRO A 36 15.55 -34.07 10.50
N PRO A 37 15.59 -33.96 11.84
CA PRO A 37 14.96 -32.85 12.57
C PRO A 37 15.52 -31.47 12.17
N LYS A 38 16.79 -31.40 11.74
CA LYS A 38 17.41 -30.18 11.21
C LYS A 38 16.77 -29.72 9.89
N VAL A 39 16.42 -30.67 9.01
CA VAL A 39 15.78 -30.39 7.71
C VAL A 39 14.31 -30.00 7.92
N LYS A 40 13.62 -30.63 8.89
CA LYS A 40 12.29 -30.21 9.32
C LYS A 40 12.28 -28.78 9.86
N GLY A 41 13.23 -28.42 10.74
CA GLY A 41 13.36 -27.05 11.25
C GLY A 41 13.69 -26.03 10.14
N LEU A 42 14.53 -26.42 9.18
CA LEU A 42 14.89 -25.58 8.02
C LEU A 42 13.71 -25.33 7.08
N LEU A 43 12.82 -26.32 6.89
CA LEU A 43 11.65 -26.20 6.00
C LEU A 43 10.40 -25.65 6.70
N ALA A 44 10.28 -25.81 8.03
CA ALA A 44 9.19 -25.24 8.80
C ALA A 44 9.16 -23.71 8.76
N THR A 45 10.33 -23.07 8.62
CA THR A 45 10.43 -21.61 8.55
C THR A 45 9.85 -21.02 7.25
N PRO A 46 10.29 -21.46 6.04
CA PRO A 46 9.70 -20.98 4.79
C PRO A 46 8.24 -21.39 4.63
N ASP A 47 7.85 -22.59 5.07
CA ASP A 47 6.45 -23.05 5.05
C ASP A 47 5.57 -22.11 5.89
N ARG A 48 5.97 -21.84 7.14
CA ARG A 48 5.27 -20.88 7.99
C ARG A 48 5.19 -19.48 7.37
N ILE A 49 6.24 -19.00 6.72
CA ILE A 49 6.22 -17.70 6.03
C ILE A 49 5.21 -17.70 4.87
N ILE A 50 5.18 -18.76 4.06
CA ILE A 50 4.25 -18.89 2.93
C ILE A 50 2.80 -18.92 3.44
N LEU A 51 2.53 -19.71 4.49
CA LEU A 51 1.19 -19.80 5.06
C LEU A 51 0.73 -18.47 5.67
N ARG A 52 1.64 -17.76 6.36
CA ARG A 52 1.38 -16.40 6.88
C ARG A 52 1.14 -15.41 5.75
N LEU A 53 1.90 -15.49 4.66
CA LEU A 53 1.71 -14.64 3.49
C LEU A 53 0.34 -14.91 2.84
N ASN A 54 -0.07 -16.17 2.70
CA ASN A 54 -1.39 -16.50 2.20
C ASN A 54 -2.50 -15.91 3.08
N LYS A 55 -2.39 -16.07 4.42
CA LYS A 55 -3.33 -15.46 5.38
C LYS A 55 -3.33 -13.93 5.30
N LEU A 56 -2.15 -13.30 5.12
CA LEU A 56 -2.02 -11.86 4.94
C LEU A 56 -2.74 -11.40 3.67
N LEU A 57 -2.52 -12.07 2.54
CA LEU A 57 -3.10 -11.67 1.25
C LEU A 57 -4.62 -11.87 1.22
N ALA A 58 -5.12 -12.93 1.88
CA ALA A 58 -6.55 -13.21 2.00
C ALA A 58 -7.29 -12.30 2.98
N ALA A 59 -6.58 -11.65 3.92
CA ALA A 59 -7.21 -10.74 4.88
C ALA A 59 -7.85 -9.54 4.18
N PRO A 60 -8.96 -8.98 4.70
CA PRO A 60 -9.58 -7.78 4.16
C PRO A 60 -8.59 -6.62 4.05
N GLY A 61 -8.34 -6.14 2.83
CA GLY A 61 -7.36 -5.08 2.54
C GLY A 61 -5.89 -5.52 2.64
N GLY A 62 -5.61 -6.80 2.90
CA GLY A 62 -4.29 -7.39 3.03
C GLY A 62 -3.48 -7.35 1.73
N LEU A 63 -4.05 -7.85 0.64
CA LEU A 63 -3.44 -7.76 -0.70
C LEU A 63 -3.03 -6.32 -1.08
N SER A 64 -3.95 -5.36 -0.94
CA SER A 64 -3.67 -3.95 -1.27
C SER A 64 -2.56 -3.36 -0.40
N THR A 65 -2.52 -3.73 0.89
CA THR A 65 -1.52 -3.21 1.83
C THR A 65 -0.16 -3.83 1.53
N PHE A 66 -0.08 -5.14 1.34
CA PHE A 66 1.15 -5.84 0.96
C PHE A 66 1.72 -5.30 -0.36
N LEU A 67 0.92 -5.23 -1.42
CA LEU A 67 1.34 -4.69 -2.71
C LEU A 67 1.85 -3.25 -2.57
N SER A 68 1.22 -2.43 -1.73
CA SER A 68 1.66 -1.05 -1.46
C SER A 68 3.05 -1.03 -0.84
N THR A 69 3.19 -1.65 0.33
CA THR A 69 4.44 -1.61 1.09
C THR A 69 5.57 -2.25 0.28
N PHE A 70 5.32 -3.40 -0.34
CA PHE A 70 6.32 -4.08 -1.14
C PHE A 70 6.74 -3.25 -2.36
N ASN A 71 5.80 -2.60 -3.05
CA ASN A 71 6.12 -1.69 -4.16
C ASN A 71 7.03 -0.52 -3.73
N TYR A 72 6.70 0.16 -2.63
CA TYR A 72 7.53 1.26 -2.14
C TYR A 72 8.89 0.80 -1.59
N THR A 73 8.96 -0.39 -0.98
CA THR A 73 10.23 -1.03 -0.63
C THR A 73 11.08 -1.28 -1.88
N LEU A 74 10.48 -1.76 -2.98
CA LEU A 74 11.21 -1.96 -4.24
C LEU A 74 11.70 -0.64 -4.84
N TYR A 75 10.94 0.46 -4.77
CA TYR A 75 11.42 1.78 -5.21
C TYR A 75 12.60 2.28 -4.38
N LEU A 76 12.56 2.09 -3.06
CA LEU A 76 13.67 2.44 -2.20
C LEU A 76 14.91 1.58 -2.52
N LEU A 77 14.72 0.27 -2.65
CA LEU A 77 15.80 -0.66 -3.00
C LEU A 77 16.39 -0.35 -4.37
N ALA A 78 15.57 -0.08 -5.39
CA ALA A 78 16.05 0.28 -6.73
C ALA A 78 16.91 1.55 -6.70
N HIS A 79 16.52 2.55 -5.90
CA HIS A 79 17.31 3.78 -5.74
C HIS A 79 18.63 3.53 -5.00
N LEU A 80 18.61 2.71 -3.95
CA LEU A 80 19.83 2.31 -3.23
C LEU A 80 20.75 1.48 -4.13
N ASP A 81 20.18 0.58 -4.95
CA ASP A 81 20.88 -0.27 -5.90
C ASP A 81 21.63 0.56 -6.95
N ALA A 82 20.96 1.57 -7.50
CA ALA A 82 21.55 2.51 -8.45
C ALA A 82 22.70 3.32 -7.82
N LYS A 83 22.62 3.65 -6.53
CA LYS A 83 23.67 4.37 -5.80
C LYS A 83 24.78 3.46 -5.25
N ALA A 84 24.56 2.15 -5.18
CA ALA A 84 25.50 1.18 -4.62
C ALA A 84 26.57 0.73 -5.63
N ALA A 85 26.55 1.21 -6.87
CA ALA A 85 27.55 0.88 -7.91
C ALA A 85 29.02 0.91 -7.41
N PRO A 86 29.51 1.96 -6.72
CA PRO A 86 30.89 1.97 -6.22
C PRO A 86 31.14 0.92 -5.13
N LEU A 87 30.17 0.68 -4.24
CA LEU A 87 30.26 -0.34 -3.19
C LEU A 87 30.28 -1.74 -3.79
N LYS A 88 29.42 -2.01 -4.78
CA LYS A 88 29.38 -3.27 -5.52
C LYS A 88 30.69 -3.53 -6.24
N ALA A 89 31.27 -2.51 -6.86
CA ALA A 89 32.58 -2.62 -7.51
C ALA A 89 33.68 -2.96 -6.48
N GLN A 90 33.68 -2.32 -5.31
CA GLN A 90 34.63 -2.64 -4.22
C GLN A 90 34.43 -4.06 -3.65
N LEU A 91 33.18 -4.49 -3.44
CA LEU A 91 32.85 -5.84 -3.02
C LEU A 91 33.29 -6.89 -4.05
N TYR A 92 33.07 -6.61 -5.34
CA TYR A 92 33.55 -7.48 -6.42
C TYR A 92 35.07 -7.61 -6.40
N LEU A 93 35.79 -6.50 -6.21
CA LEU A 93 37.25 -6.51 -6.09
C LEU A 93 37.73 -7.27 -4.84
N PHE A 94 37.01 -7.14 -3.72
CA PHE A 94 37.33 -7.85 -2.49
C PHE A 94 37.09 -9.35 -2.59
N LEU A 95 35.97 -9.76 -3.19
CA LEU A 95 35.58 -11.16 -3.38
C LEU A 95 36.41 -11.85 -4.49
N ASN A 96 36.75 -11.12 -5.56
CA ASN A 96 37.62 -11.59 -6.63
C ASN A 96 39.04 -11.02 -6.49
N ARG A 97 39.69 -11.35 -5.37
CA ARG A 97 41.02 -10.82 -4.98
C ARG A 97 42.16 -11.09 -6.00
N ASN A 98 41.92 -11.93 -7.00
CA ASN A 98 42.85 -12.28 -8.08
C ASN A 98 42.39 -11.86 -9.50
N ALA A 99 41.29 -11.10 -9.63
CA ALA A 99 40.83 -10.64 -10.93
C ALA A 99 41.50 -9.30 -11.32
N THR A 100 42.35 -9.34 -12.34
CA THR A 100 42.76 -8.13 -13.06
C THR A 100 41.57 -7.60 -13.86
N LEU A 101 41.14 -6.37 -13.58
CA LEU A 101 40.08 -5.72 -14.34
C LEU A 101 40.51 -5.60 -15.81
N PRO A 102 39.69 -6.01 -16.80
CA PRO A 102 39.83 -5.42 -18.12
C PRO A 102 39.54 -3.91 -17.95
N LYS A 103 40.31 -3.07 -18.64
CA LYS A 103 40.12 -1.61 -18.72
C LYS A 103 38.85 -1.31 -19.51
N VAL A 104 37.73 -1.79 -19.02
CA VAL A 104 36.40 -1.50 -19.52
C VAL A 104 35.92 -0.41 -18.59
N THR A 105 35.99 0.84 -19.04
CA THR A 105 34.94 1.80 -18.71
C THR A 105 33.68 1.17 -19.31
N PRO A 106 32.81 0.53 -18.52
CA PRO A 106 31.55 0.15 -19.11
C PRO A 106 30.77 1.45 -19.08
N ALA A 107 30.50 2.01 -20.25
CA ALA A 107 29.19 2.58 -20.44
C ALA A 107 28.22 1.40 -20.19
N VAL A 108 27.92 1.11 -18.92
CA VAL A 108 26.81 0.24 -18.56
C VAL A 108 25.64 0.97 -19.19
N PRO A 109 24.99 0.44 -20.23
CA PRO A 109 23.71 0.99 -20.63
C PRO A 109 22.90 1.00 -19.36
N ALA A 110 22.27 2.13 -19.02
CA ALA A 110 21.44 2.23 -17.82
C ALA A 110 20.19 1.33 -18.00
N GLU A 111 20.39 0.01 -18.06
CA GLU A 111 19.35 -0.97 -18.03
C GLU A 111 18.68 -0.84 -16.68
N THR A 112 17.38 -0.59 -16.72
CA THR A 112 16.54 -0.52 -15.53
C THR A 112 16.71 -1.80 -14.73
N SER A 113 17.16 -1.67 -13.47
CA SER A 113 17.37 -2.80 -12.56
C SER A 113 16.12 -3.69 -12.50
N ALA A 114 16.29 -5.01 -12.39
CA ALA A 114 15.18 -5.95 -12.26
C ALA A 114 14.23 -5.59 -11.10
N ILE A 115 14.78 -4.99 -10.03
CA ILE A 115 14.05 -4.47 -8.88
C ILE A 115 13.09 -3.34 -9.30
N GLN A 116 13.57 -2.42 -10.15
CA GLN A 116 12.77 -1.32 -10.67
C GLN A 116 11.67 -1.80 -11.61
N ASN A 117 11.95 -2.80 -12.44
CA ASN A 117 10.95 -3.40 -13.34
C ASN A 117 9.83 -4.08 -12.54
N LEU A 118 10.20 -4.87 -11.52
CA LEU A 118 9.23 -5.48 -10.61
C LEU A 118 8.40 -4.40 -9.88
N GLY A 119 9.05 -3.35 -9.37
CA GLY A 119 8.37 -2.21 -8.76
C GLY A 119 7.35 -1.56 -9.72
N SER A 120 7.73 -1.34 -10.97
CA SER A 120 6.85 -0.74 -11.99
C SER A 120 5.65 -1.64 -12.32
N MET A 121 5.87 -2.96 -12.41
CA MET A 121 4.80 -3.94 -12.59
C MET A 121 3.81 -3.93 -11.41
N LEU A 122 4.29 -3.88 -10.17
CA LEU A 122 3.42 -3.78 -9.00
C LEU A 122 2.65 -2.45 -8.96
N GLY A 123 3.27 -1.34 -9.35
CA GLY A 123 2.59 -0.05 -9.50
C GLY A 123 1.43 -0.13 -10.50
N THR A 124 1.65 -0.80 -11.63
CA THR A 124 0.62 -1.04 -12.66
C THR A 124 -0.49 -1.96 -12.14
N ALA A 125 -0.14 -3.04 -11.44
CA ALA A 125 -1.12 -3.94 -10.83
C ALA A 125 -2.01 -3.19 -9.82
N ARG A 126 -1.42 -2.34 -8.97
CA ARG A 126 -2.15 -1.52 -7.99
C ARG A 126 -3.11 -0.54 -8.63
N THR A 127 -2.65 0.21 -9.65
CA THR A 127 -3.51 1.18 -10.36
C THR A 127 -4.64 0.46 -11.13
N THR A 128 -4.36 -0.71 -11.69
CA THR A 128 -5.41 -1.56 -12.32
C THR A 128 -6.45 -2.03 -11.29
N LEU A 129 -6.02 -2.52 -10.13
CA LEU A 129 -6.93 -2.93 -9.06
C LEU A 129 -7.78 -1.77 -8.52
N ARG A 130 -7.25 -0.53 -8.56
CA ARG A 130 -7.97 0.67 -8.16
C ARG A 130 -9.11 1.07 -9.10
N LEU A 131 -9.24 0.45 -10.29
CA LEU A 131 -10.45 0.62 -11.11
C LEU A 131 -11.74 0.31 -10.32
N PHE A 132 -11.65 -0.62 -9.37
CA PHE A 132 -12.76 -0.99 -8.48
C PHE A 132 -12.86 -0.12 -7.21
N GLY A 133 -12.01 0.89 -7.06
CA GLY A 133 -11.93 1.77 -5.88
C GLY A 133 -13.15 2.66 -5.68
N LEU A 134 -13.96 2.90 -6.71
CA LEU A 134 -15.18 3.70 -6.58
C LEU A 134 -16.29 2.99 -5.78
N PHE A 135 -16.35 1.65 -5.79
CA PHE A 135 -17.35 0.89 -5.05
C PHE A 135 -17.28 1.11 -3.52
N PRO A 136 -16.12 0.93 -2.85
CA PRO A 136 -16.01 1.23 -1.43
C PRO A 136 -16.19 2.73 -1.13
N MET A 137 -15.81 3.63 -2.04
CA MET A 137 -16.05 5.06 -1.87
C MET A 137 -17.53 5.43 -1.91
N TYR A 138 -18.31 4.80 -2.80
CA TYR A 138 -19.77 4.93 -2.82
C TYR A 138 -20.41 4.44 -1.51
N ALA A 139 -19.98 3.27 -1.01
CA ALA A 139 -20.46 2.75 0.26
C ALA A 139 -20.16 3.73 1.41
N TRP A 140 -18.96 4.30 1.46
CA TRP A 140 -18.59 5.31 2.45
C TRP A 140 -19.41 6.60 2.32
N ALA A 141 -19.59 7.10 1.09
CA ALA A 141 -20.43 8.26 0.82
C ALA A 141 -21.87 8.03 1.29
N ARG A 142 -22.41 6.81 1.08
CA ARG A 142 -23.77 6.48 1.48
C ARG A 142 -23.93 6.37 3.01
N GLN A 143 -22.89 5.93 3.72
CA GLN A 143 -22.85 6.01 5.18
C GLN A 143 -22.84 7.46 5.66
N LEU A 144 -22.01 8.32 5.06
CA LEU A 144 -21.93 9.73 5.43
C LEU A 144 -23.22 10.50 5.12
N ALA A 145 -23.94 10.11 4.06
CA ALA A 145 -25.23 10.69 3.69
C ALA A 145 -26.37 10.38 4.68
N GLN A 146 -26.15 9.51 5.67
CA GLN A 146 -27.09 9.32 6.79
C GLN A 146 -27.00 10.45 7.83
N GLY A 147 -26.04 11.36 7.67
CA GLY A 147 -25.79 12.46 8.59
C GLY A 147 -24.76 12.12 9.67
N PRO A 148 -24.41 13.10 10.52
CA PRO A 148 -23.51 12.88 11.65
C PRO A 148 -24.15 11.93 12.67
N LYS A 149 -23.35 11.05 13.28
CA LYS A 149 -23.81 10.18 14.36
C LYS A 149 -24.21 11.02 15.60
N PRO A 150 -25.14 10.56 16.44
CA PRO A 150 -25.47 11.24 17.69
C PRO A 150 -24.21 11.50 18.53
N GLY A 151 -23.98 12.76 18.91
CA GLY A 151 -22.78 13.18 19.67
C GLY A 151 -21.49 13.30 18.84
N GLN A 152 -21.53 13.12 17.53
CA GLN A 152 -20.37 13.34 16.67
C GLN A 152 -20.06 14.82 16.48
N ASP A 153 -18.78 15.17 16.59
CA ASP A 153 -18.30 16.52 16.30
C ASP A 153 -18.53 16.89 14.82
N GLN A 154 -19.13 18.06 14.59
CA GLN A 154 -19.51 18.53 13.25
C GLN A 154 -18.31 18.81 12.35
N VAL A 155 -17.18 19.24 12.92
CA VAL A 155 -15.96 19.48 12.14
C VAL A 155 -15.38 18.15 11.66
N LEU A 156 -15.36 17.13 12.53
CA LEU A 156 -14.92 15.78 12.14
C LEU A 156 -15.84 15.16 11.06
N TYR A 157 -17.15 15.36 11.18
CA TYR A 157 -18.12 14.92 10.16
C TYR A 157 -17.90 15.63 8.82
N ALA A 158 -17.85 16.98 8.82
CA ALA A 158 -17.63 17.76 7.60
C ALA A 158 -16.29 17.42 6.93
N THR A 159 -15.24 17.24 7.73
CA THR A 159 -13.92 16.79 7.25
C THR A 159 -14.01 15.42 6.58
N SER A 160 -14.76 14.47 7.16
CA SER A 160 -14.97 13.14 6.56
C SER A 160 -15.73 13.20 5.25
N VAL A 161 -16.76 14.07 5.15
CA VAL A 161 -17.52 14.31 3.91
C VAL A 161 -16.62 14.90 2.82
N ALA A 162 -15.84 15.92 3.16
CA ALA A 162 -14.89 16.54 2.24
C ALA A 162 -13.84 15.53 1.75
N GLN A 163 -13.24 14.76 2.66
CA GLN A 163 -12.25 13.73 2.33
C GLN A 163 -12.83 12.66 1.41
N CYS A 164 -14.04 12.17 1.69
CA CYS A 164 -14.72 11.20 0.85
C CYS A 164 -14.97 11.74 -0.57
N ALA A 165 -15.48 12.96 -0.69
CA ALA A 165 -15.71 13.61 -1.99
C ALA A 165 -14.41 13.77 -2.78
N LEU A 166 -13.33 14.21 -2.12
CA LEU A 166 -12.01 14.38 -2.73
C LEU A 166 -11.43 13.04 -3.22
N TYR A 167 -11.58 11.96 -2.44
CA TYR A 167 -11.16 10.63 -2.88
C TYR A 167 -12.01 10.03 -3.99
N ILE A 168 -13.30 10.36 -4.07
CA ILE A 168 -14.14 10.03 -5.24
C ILE A 168 -13.62 10.73 -6.49
N VAL A 169 -13.32 12.03 -6.41
CA VAL A 169 -12.75 12.79 -7.53
C VAL A 169 -11.40 12.21 -7.95
N PHE A 170 -10.52 11.93 -6.99
CA PHE A 170 -9.24 11.25 -7.24
C PHE A 170 -9.44 9.94 -7.98
N GLN A 171 -10.27 9.04 -7.44
CA GLN A 171 -10.43 7.69 -8.00
C GLN A 171 -11.11 7.72 -9.37
N ALA A 172 -12.12 8.58 -9.56
CA ALA A 172 -12.76 8.75 -10.85
C ALA A 172 -11.79 9.26 -11.92
N CYS A 173 -10.99 10.28 -11.59
CA CYS A 173 -9.99 10.82 -12.50
C CYS A 173 -8.88 9.81 -12.80
N GLU A 174 -8.35 9.09 -11.79
CA GLU A 174 -7.33 8.06 -11.98
C GLU A 174 -7.84 6.94 -12.90
N ASN A 175 -9.09 6.51 -12.72
CA ASN A 175 -9.72 5.50 -13.58
C ASN A 175 -9.86 5.98 -15.02
N VAL A 176 -10.37 7.19 -15.24
CA VAL A 176 -10.51 7.77 -16.58
C VAL A 176 -9.14 7.91 -17.26
N ALA A 177 -8.13 8.36 -16.50
CA ALA A 177 -6.78 8.51 -17.02
C ALA A 177 -6.17 7.16 -17.45
N LEU A 178 -6.29 6.14 -16.60
CA LEU A 178 -5.79 4.79 -16.90
C LEU A 178 -6.49 4.18 -18.13
N LEU A 179 -7.82 4.28 -18.20
CA LEU A 179 -8.59 3.75 -19.33
C LEU A 179 -8.31 4.53 -20.64
N THR A 180 -7.98 5.82 -20.54
CA THR A 180 -7.55 6.64 -21.68
C THR A 180 -6.19 6.18 -22.20
N GLU A 181 -5.20 5.99 -21.31
CA GLU A 181 -3.86 5.52 -21.71
C GLU A 181 -3.87 4.09 -22.24
N ALA A 182 -4.77 3.25 -21.71
CA ALA A 182 -5.04 1.91 -22.23
C ALA A 182 -5.80 1.90 -23.57
N LYS A 183 -6.20 3.07 -24.09
CA LYS A 183 -6.99 3.23 -25.33
C LYS A 183 -8.34 2.50 -25.31
N ILE A 184 -8.91 2.32 -24.11
CA ILE A 184 -10.23 1.70 -23.92
C ILE A 184 -11.33 2.75 -24.12
N LEU A 185 -11.11 3.98 -23.65
CA LEU A 185 -12.05 5.08 -23.87
C LEU A 185 -11.90 5.65 -25.29
N PRO A 186 -13.02 5.95 -25.99
CA PRO A 186 -12.99 6.70 -27.24
C PRO A 186 -12.28 8.04 -27.06
N ALA A 187 -11.41 8.40 -28.02
CA ALA A 187 -10.59 9.62 -27.95
C ALA A 187 -11.42 10.89 -27.71
N GLY A 188 -12.57 11.01 -28.36
CA GLY A 188 -13.44 12.19 -28.22
C GLY A 188 -13.99 12.43 -26.81
N LEU A 189 -14.01 11.42 -25.92
CA LEU A 189 -14.46 11.59 -24.54
C LEU A 189 -13.44 12.32 -23.68
N THR A 190 -12.14 12.22 -23.99
CA THR A 190 -11.07 12.80 -23.16
C THR A 190 -10.18 13.79 -23.91
N GLU A 191 -10.43 14.00 -25.22
CA GLU A 191 -9.66 14.86 -26.11
C GLU A 191 -9.43 16.26 -25.53
N ARG A 192 -10.48 16.92 -25.02
CA ARG A 192 -10.39 18.27 -24.44
C ARG A 192 -9.36 18.39 -23.32
N TRP A 193 -9.16 17.32 -22.55
CA TRP A 193 -8.20 17.29 -21.46
C TRP A 193 -6.83 16.78 -21.91
N THR A 194 -6.76 15.90 -22.90
CA THR A 194 -5.51 15.25 -23.34
C THR A 194 -4.78 16.02 -24.45
N GLN A 195 -5.47 16.85 -25.24
CA GLN A 195 -4.91 17.58 -26.38
C GLN A 195 -3.70 18.43 -26.00
N LYS A 196 -3.78 19.12 -24.84
CA LYS A 196 -2.68 19.95 -24.30
C LYS A 196 -1.38 19.16 -24.06
N TYR A 197 -1.47 17.85 -23.85
CA TYR A 197 -0.36 16.96 -23.51
C TYR A 197 -0.10 15.91 -24.60
N GLY A 198 -0.45 16.22 -25.86
CA GLY A 198 -0.18 15.34 -27.00
C GLY A 198 -0.94 14.02 -26.92
N GLY A 199 -2.17 14.04 -26.40
CA GLY A 199 -3.01 12.84 -26.23
C GLY A 199 -2.77 12.06 -24.95
N LYS A 200 -1.83 12.49 -24.09
CA LYS A 200 -1.59 11.85 -22.78
C LYS A 200 -2.61 12.29 -21.73
N ALA A 201 -2.90 11.42 -20.78
CA ALA A 201 -3.84 11.67 -19.69
C ALA A 201 -3.26 12.54 -18.54
N THR A 202 -2.15 13.24 -18.79
CA THR A 202 -1.41 14.01 -17.78
C THR A 202 -2.27 15.03 -17.04
N SER A 203 -3.13 15.77 -17.74
CA SER A 203 -4.04 16.75 -17.11
C SER A 203 -5.05 16.10 -16.15
N ILE A 204 -5.54 14.91 -16.50
CA ILE A 204 -6.50 14.14 -15.72
C ILE A 204 -5.81 13.60 -14.46
N TYR A 205 -4.59 13.06 -14.61
CA TYR A 205 -3.76 12.67 -13.47
C TYR A 205 -3.42 13.83 -12.54
N LEU A 206 -3.10 15.01 -13.06
CA LEU A 206 -2.85 16.20 -12.23
C LEU A 206 -4.08 16.55 -11.39
N THR A 207 -5.27 16.50 -11.99
CA THR A 207 -6.54 16.72 -11.26
C THR A 207 -6.73 15.65 -10.18
N ALA A 208 -6.45 14.40 -10.50
CA ALA A 208 -6.49 13.29 -9.54
C ALA A 208 -5.53 13.55 -8.36
N TYR A 209 -4.25 13.81 -8.63
CA TYR A 209 -3.24 14.00 -7.58
C TYR A 209 -3.49 15.24 -6.71
N ARG A 210 -4.07 16.30 -7.27
CA ARG A 210 -4.52 17.47 -6.48
C ARG A 210 -5.67 17.12 -5.55
N ALA A 211 -6.67 16.38 -6.04
CA ALA A 211 -7.77 15.90 -5.21
C ALA A 211 -7.26 14.94 -4.11
N TRP A 212 -6.31 14.06 -4.44
CA TRP A 212 -5.67 13.18 -3.46
C TRP A 212 -4.90 13.95 -2.38
N LEU A 213 -4.10 14.94 -2.77
CA LEU A 213 -3.36 15.82 -1.86
C LEU A 213 -4.31 16.52 -0.88
N LEU A 214 -5.36 17.15 -1.39
CA LEU A 214 -6.38 17.78 -0.55
C LEU A 214 -7.11 16.75 0.33
N GLY A 215 -7.36 15.56 -0.21
CA GLY A 215 -8.04 14.47 0.48
C GLY A 215 -7.27 14.02 1.73
N PHE A 216 -5.98 13.66 1.61
CA PHE A 216 -5.21 13.31 2.82
C PHE A 216 -4.86 14.55 3.67
N SER A 217 -4.90 15.76 3.12
CA SER A 217 -4.74 16.98 3.95
C SER A 217 -5.90 17.15 4.94
N CYS A 218 -7.07 16.57 4.66
CA CYS A 218 -8.17 16.49 5.62
C CYS A 218 -7.77 15.71 6.90
N ASP A 219 -6.81 14.79 6.83
CA ASP A 219 -6.30 14.09 8.02
C ASP A 219 -5.62 15.04 8.98
N PHE A 220 -4.91 16.07 8.51
CA PHE A 220 -4.35 17.09 9.40
C PHE A 220 -5.46 17.85 10.15
N VAL A 221 -6.52 18.23 9.46
CA VAL A 221 -7.68 18.91 10.08
C VAL A 221 -8.36 18.00 11.10
N ARG A 222 -8.60 16.74 10.74
CA ARG A 222 -9.16 15.71 11.62
C ARG A 222 -8.31 15.53 12.88
N LEU A 223 -7.01 15.32 12.73
CA LEU A 223 -6.08 15.06 13.83
C LEU A 223 -5.91 16.28 14.73
N LEU A 224 -5.85 17.49 14.18
CA LEU A 224 -5.82 18.72 14.97
C LEU A 224 -7.11 18.88 15.78
N ARG A 225 -8.27 18.58 15.19
CA ARG A 225 -9.55 18.65 15.89
C ARG A 225 -9.66 17.59 16.98
N GLU A 226 -9.23 16.36 16.73
CA GLU A 226 -9.17 15.29 17.74
C GLU A 226 -8.27 15.68 18.92
N ALA A 227 -7.09 16.25 18.65
CA ALA A 227 -6.18 16.74 19.69
C ALA A 227 -6.80 17.87 20.52
N GLN A 228 -7.54 18.79 19.88
CA GLN A 228 -8.28 19.84 20.58
C GLN A 228 -9.37 19.27 21.50
N LEU A 229 -10.16 18.30 21.00
CA LEU A 229 -11.23 17.67 21.78
C LEU A 229 -10.67 16.89 22.98
N GLU A 230 -9.59 16.13 22.77
CA GLU A 230 -8.95 15.37 23.84
C GLU A 230 -8.30 16.30 24.88
N ARG A 231 -7.68 17.40 24.45
CA ARG A 231 -7.16 18.43 25.36
C ARG A 231 -8.28 19.03 26.22
N ASN A 232 -9.42 19.37 25.62
CA ASN A 232 -10.57 19.91 26.35
C ASN A 232 -11.12 18.89 27.36
N LYS A 233 -11.24 17.63 26.95
CA LYS A 233 -11.62 16.52 27.84
C LYS A 233 -10.69 16.44 29.05
N ARG A 234 -9.38 16.49 28.84
CA ARG A 234 -8.36 16.46 29.93
C ARG A 234 -8.46 17.64 30.90
N ILE A 235 -8.77 18.84 30.40
CA ILE A 235 -8.93 20.05 31.23
C ILE A 235 -10.11 19.91 32.18
N HIS A 236 -11.24 19.37 31.69
CA HIS A 236 -12.48 19.22 32.46
C HIS A 236 -12.51 17.99 33.40
N ARG A 237 -11.45 17.18 33.45
CA ARG A 237 -11.38 16.02 34.36
C ARG A 237 -11.29 16.46 35.82
N SER A 238 -11.97 15.69 36.68
CA SER A 238 -11.86 15.84 38.13
C SER A 238 -10.44 15.52 38.62
N SER A 239 -10.08 15.99 39.82
CA SER A 239 -8.77 15.68 40.40
C SER A 239 -8.57 14.18 40.61
N ALA A 240 -9.62 13.44 40.98
CA ALA A 240 -9.56 11.98 41.16
C ALA A 240 -9.19 11.25 39.85
N GLU A 241 -9.82 11.63 38.73
CA GLU A 241 -9.52 11.04 37.40
C GLU A 241 -8.11 11.39 36.92
N LYS A 242 -7.56 12.55 37.30
CA LYS A 242 -6.19 12.95 36.90
C LYS A 242 -5.09 12.07 37.52
N TYR A 243 -5.30 11.58 38.74
CA TYR A 243 -4.34 10.73 39.45
C TYR A 243 -4.58 9.24 39.23
N ASP A 244 -5.69 8.85 38.61
CA ASP A 244 -5.98 7.46 38.28
C ASP A 244 -4.99 6.89 37.25
N LEU A 245 -4.39 5.75 37.57
CA LEU A 245 -3.39 5.08 36.73
C LEU A 245 -3.99 4.59 35.41
N SER A 246 -5.25 4.13 35.43
CA SER A 246 -5.91 3.62 34.22
C SER A 246 -6.15 4.73 33.20
N THR A 247 -6.54 5.91 33.69
CA THR A 247 -6.73 7.11 32.89
C THR A 247 -5.40 7.58 32.26
N ARG A 248 -4.30 7.55 33.02
CA ARG A 248 -2.96 7.90 32.50
C ARG A 248 -2.46 6.93 31.43
N ASP A 249 -2.69 5.63 31.62
CA ASP A 249 -2.35 4.61 30.60
C ASP A 249 -3.18 4.81 29.32
N GLN A 250 -4.46 5.13 29.47
CA GLN A 250 -5.34 5.43 28.34
C GLN A 250 -4.94 6.71 27.59
N ASP A 251 -4.51 7.76 28.29
CA ASP A 251 -3.97 8.96 27.67
C ASP A 251 -2.70 8.66 26.87
N SER A 252 -1.78 7.90 27.45
CA SER A 252 -0.55 7.47 26.78
C SER A 252 -0.82 6.70 25.48
N LYS A 253 -1.77 5.75 25.53
CA LYS A 253 -2.22 5.00 24.34
C LYS A 253 -2.87 5.91 23.31
N THR A 254 -3.65 6.89 23.75
CA THR A 254 -4.32 7.86 22.86
C THR A 254 -3.29 8.75 22.17
N ASP A 255 -2.29 9.24 22.91
CA ASP A 255 -1.22 10.08 22.38
C ASP A 255 -0.33 9.31 21.40
N ALA A 256 0.02 8.06 21.73
CA ALA A 256 0.77 7.18 20.85
C ALA A 256 0.01 6.88 19.54
N LYS A 257 -1.30 6.63 19.65
CA LYS A 257 -2.17 6.42 18.48
C LYS A 257 -2.24 7.69 17.62
N TRP A 258 -2.48 8.84 18.24
CA TRP A 258 -2.56 10.12 17.53
C TRP A 258 -1.25 10.42 16.77
N PHE A 259 -0.10 10.20 17.41
CA PHE A 259 1.20 10.38 16.76
C PHE A 259 1.42 9.39 15.60
N ALA A 260 1.04 8.12 15.79
CA ALA A 260 1.13 7.12 14.72
C ALA A 260 0.24 7.48 13.52
N GLU A 261 -0.96 8.02 13.76
CA GLU A 261 -1.84 8.51 12.69
C GLU A 261 -1.31 9.78 12.01
N LEU A 262 -0.62 10.65 12.75
CA LEU A 262 -0.02 11.89 12.24
C LEU A 262 1.16 11.62 11.29
N ILE A 263 1.96 10.58 11.56
CA ILE A 263 3.09 10.20 10.70
C ILE A 263 2.64 9.90 9.27
N VAL A 264 1.45 9.31 9.08
CA VAL A 264 0.96 8.86 7.77
C VAL A 264 0.78 10.01 6.77
N PRO A 265 -0.01 11.08 7.04
CA PRO A 265 -0.13 12.21 6.12
C PRO A 265 1.18 12.99 5.96
N PHE A 266 2.03 13.06 6.99
CA PHE A 266 3.37 13.64 6.84
C PHE A 266 4.26 12.84 5.89
N ALA A 267 4.22 11.52 5.96
CA ALA A 267 4.96 10.65 5.06
C ALA A 267 4.43 10.78 3.62
N TRP A 268 3.13 10.97 3.42
CA TRP A 268 2.56 11.20 2.09
C TRP A 268 2.77 12.60 1.53
N PHE A 269 2.98 13.60 2.39
CA PHE A 269 3.02 15.01 1.98
C PHE A 269 4.05 15.31 0.88
N PRO A 270 5.32 14.87 0.95
CA PRO A 270 6.30 15.09 -0.13
C PRO A 270 5.84 14.51 -1.47
N VAL A 271 5.22 13.34 -1.44
CA VAL A 271 4.72 12.62 -2.63
C VAL A 271 3.52 13.36 -3.23
N GLY A 272 2.52 13.69 -2.40
CA GLY A 272 1.34 14.45 -2.82
C GLY A 272 1.70 15.81 -3.40
N TYR A 273 2.59 16.54 -2.72
CA TYR A 273 3.07 17.84 -3.19
C TYR A 273 3.77 17.73 -4.55
N HIS A 274 4.69 16.78 -4.72
CA HIS A 274 5.40 16.58 -5.98
C HIS A 274 4.45 16.24 -7.14
N PHE A 275 3.55 15.26 -6.98
CA PHE A 275 2.67 14.82 -8.06
C PHE A 275 1.49 15.77 -8.35
N SER A 276 1.12 16.62 -7.39
CA SER A 276 0.09 17.65 -7.60
C SER A 276 0.55 18.78 -8.53
N ALA A 277 1.86 18.90 -8.77
CA ALA A 277 2.51 19.94 -9.58
C ALA A 277 1.92 21.33 -9.29
N LEU A 278 1.88 21.71 -8.01
CA LEU A 278 1.44 23.05 -7.58
C LEU A 278 2.49 24.12 -7.91
N ASN A 279 3.75 23.72 -8.06
CA ASN A 279 4.86 24.53 -8.53
C ASN A 279 5.62 23.79 -9.65
N GLU A 280 6.36 24.53 -10.48
CA GLU A 280 7.09 23.97 -11.62
C GLU A 280 8.21 22.99 -11.22
N GLY A 281 8.74 23.10 -9.99
CA GLY A 281 9.82 22.25 -9.47
C GLY A 281 9.39 21.07 -8.60
N GLY A 282 8.10 20.94 -8.25
CA GLY A 282 7.63 19.92 -7.30
C GLY A 282 8.26 20.05 -5.90
N PHE A 283 8.31 18.93 -5.17
CA PHE A 283 8.98 18.86 -3.87
C PHE A 283 10.53 18.89 -4.04
N PRO A 284 11.27 19.74 -3.31
CA PRO A 284 12.73 19.84 -3.45
C PRO A 284 13.45 18.51 -3.19
N GLY A 285 14.36 18.12 -4.10
CA GLY A 285 15.16 16.89 -3.96
C GLY A 285 14.37 15.59 -4.13
N PHE A 286 13.12 15.65 -4.62
CA PHE A 286 12.30 14.47 -4.83
C PHE A 286 12.95 13.49 -5.81
N ASN A 287 12.96 12.21 -5.43
CA ASN A 287 13.51 11.13 -6.22
C ASN A 287 12.81 9.81 -5.86
N MET A 288 13.07 8.76 -6.62
CA MET A 288 12.44 7.44 -6.42
C MET A 288 12.70 6.86 -5.03
N GLY A 289 13.88 7.07 -4.46
CA GLY A 289 14.20 6.65 -3.09
C GLY A 289 13.37 7.37 -2.04
N LEU A 290 13.18 8.69 -2.17
CA LEU A 290 12.32 9.46 -1.27
C LEU A 290 10.87 8.99 -1.38
N MET A 291 10.37 8.77 -2.60
CA MET A 291 9.03 8.20 -2.82
C MET A 291 8.88 6.83 -2.16
N GLY A 292 9.86 5.94 -2.32
CA GLY A 292 9.90 4.63 -1.69
C GLY A 292 9.91 4.70 -0.16
N LEU A 293 10.75 5.57 0.41
CA LEU A 293 10.80 5.78 1.86
C LEU A 293 9.46 6.30 2.41
N CYS A 294 8.91 7.34 1.77
CA CYS A 294 7.63 7.94 2.15
C CYS A 294 6.49 6.92 2.15
N GLY A 295 6.33 6.17 1.06
CA GLY A 295 5.27 5.17 0.95
C GLY A 295 5.48 3.95 1.87
N LEU A 296 6.73 3.57 2.15
CA LEU A 296 7.05 2.53 3.14
C LEU A 296 6.64 2.97 4.54
N VAL A 297 7.07 4.16 4.99
CA VAL A 297 6.74 4.71 6.31
C VAL A 297 5.23 4.84 6.47
N ALA A 298 4.54 5.36 5.47
CA ALA A 298 3.08 5.53 5.51
C ALA A 298 2.31 4.21 5.61
N GLY A 299 2.82 3.13 4.99
CA GLY A 299 2.19 1.81 5.02
C GLY A 299 2.64 0.90 6.17
N TRP A 300 3.72 1.25 6.87
CA TRP A 300 4.41 0.33 7.78
C TRP A 300 3.53 -0.16 8.93
N SER A 301 2.85 0.75 9.63
CA SER A 301 2.02 0.43 10.79
C SER A 301 0.91 -0.56 10.44
N LYS A 302 0.20 -0.31 9.33
CA LYS A 302 -0.87 -1.18 8.83
C LYS A 302 -0.34 -2.55 8.39
N THR A 303 0.78 -2.58 7.66
CA THR A 303 1.41 -3.84 7.23
C THR A 303 1.87 -4.66 8.43
N LYS A 304 2.49 -4.02 9.42
CA LYS A 304 2.93 -4.67 10.66
C LYS A 304 1.74 -5.28 11.41
N ALA A 305 0.68 -4.52 11.63
CA ALA A 305 -0.51 -5.01 12.33
C ALA A 305 -1.17 -6.20 11.60
N LEU A 306 -1.31 -6.12 10.27
CA LEU A 306 -1.84 -7.22 9.47
C LEU A 306 -0.91 -8.44 9.51
N TRP A 307 0.40 -8.25 9.44
CA TRP A 307 1.36 -9.33 9.56
C TRP A 307 1.29 -10.00 10.94
N GLU A 308 1.20 -9.24 12.02
CA GLU A 308 1.07 -9.76 13.38
C GLU A 308 -0.22 -10.59 13.55
N SER A 309 -1.33 -10.20 12.91
CA SER A 309 -2.58 -10.97 12.91
C SER A 309 -2.50 -12.36 12.23
N THR A 310 -1.39 -12.63 11.52
CA THR A 310 -1.15 -13.95 10.91
C THR A 310 -0.32 -14.89 11.79
N ALA A 311 0.10 -14.47 12.99
CA ALA A 311 1.05 -15.21 13.82
C ALA A 311 0.58 -16.60 14.27
N ASP A 312 -0.73 -16.85 14.30
CA ASP A 312 -1.36 -18.10 14.74
C ASP A 312 -1.24 -19.26 13.72
N VAL A 313 -0.40 -19.10 12.69
CA VAL A 313 -0.11 -20.12 11.67
C VAL A 313 1.30 -20.66 11.83
#